data_AF-A0A371E5Q9-F1
#
_entry.id   AF-A0A371E5Q9-F1
#
_cell.length_a   1.000
_cell.length_b   1.000
_cell.length_c   1.000
_cell.angle_alpha   90.00
_cell.angle_beta   90.00
_cell.angle_gamma   90.00
#
_symmetry.space_group_name_H-M   'P 1'
#
loop_
_entity.id
_entity.type
_entity.pdbx_description
1 polymer ?
#
loop_
_entity_poly.entity_id
_entity_poly.type
_entity_poly.pdbx_seq_one_letter_code
_entity_poly.pdbx_strand_id
1 'polypeptide(L)'
;MDLPTGAKAIRVKWIYKTKLNELGEVDKYKARLVAKGYSQQHGIDFFEVFAPVARMDTMRLIVALAACKGCDIFQLDVKSAFLHAQALIRCKTELLY
;
A
#
# COMPACT_ATOMS: atom_id res chain seq x y z
N MET A 1 -21.86 4.58 5.98
CA MET A 1 -21.04 3.71 5.12
C MET A 1 -21.41 2.29 5.48
N ASP A 2 -22.42 1.80 4.79
CA ASP A 2 -22.93 0.45 4.98
C ASP A 2 -22.00 -0.55 4.30
N LEU A 3 -21.82 -1.71 4.93
CA LEU A 3 -20.99 -2.76 4.34
C LEU A 3 -21.69 -3.28 3.07
N PRO A 4 -20.95 -3.50 1.97
CA PRO A 4 -21.52 -4.12 0.78
C PRO A 4 -22.03 -5.53 1.12
N THR A 5 -23.15 -5.92 0.49
CA THR A 5 -23.84 -7.18 0.77
C THR A 5 -22.89 -8.37 0.64
N GLY A 6 -22.67 -9.08 1.74
CA GLY A 6 -21.77 -10.24 1.81
C GLY A 6 -20.38 -9.98 2.37
N ALA A 7 -19.98 -8.71 2.58
CA ALA A 7 -18.71 -8.38 3.19
C ALA A 7 -18.78 -8.44 4.73
N LYS A 8 -17.72 -8.96 5.37
CA LYS A 8 -17.59 -9.01 6.82
C LYS A 8 -16.62 -7.93 7.28
N ALA A 9 -17.05 -7.04 8.17
CA ALA A 9 -16.17 -6.00 8.70
C ALA A 9 -15.03 -6.63 9.51
N ILE A 10 -13.79 -6.37 9.09
CA ILE A 10 -12.61 -6.74 9.85
C ILE A 10 -12.52 -5.82 11.05
N ARG A 11 -12.60 -6.39 12.26
CA ARG A 11 -12.42 -5.60 13.49
C ARG A 11 -10.98 -5.08 13.56
N VAL A 12 -10.82 -3.84 13.97
CA VAL A 12 -9.51 -3.21 14.18
C VAL A 12 -9.24 -3.00 15.68
N LYS A 13 -7.96 -2.93 16.06
CA LYS A 13 -7.52 -2.61 17.41
C LYS A 13 -6.39 -1.58 17.34
N TRP A 14 -6.43 -0.60 18.22
CA TRP A 14 -5.33 0.34 18.40
C TRP A 14 -4.24 -0.26 19.29
N ILE A 15 -2.98 -0.11 18.86
CA ILE A 15 -1.78 -0.45 19.62
C ILE A 15 -1.00 0.83 19.85
N TYR A 16 -0.83 1.19 21.12
CA TYR A 16 -0.03 2.34 21.54
C TYR A 16 1.32 1.86 22.06
N LYS A 17 2.40 2.52 21.63
CA LYS A 17 3.76 2.27 22.10
C LYS A 17 4.46 3.61 22.30
N THR A 18 4.87 3.87 23.53
CA THR A 18 5.75 4.98 23.86
C THR A 18 7.18 4.55 23.59
N LYS A 19 7.91 5.30 22.78
CA LYS A 19 9.37 5.16 22.65
C LYS A 19 10.03 6.09 23.64
N LEU A 20 10.94 5.54 24.44
CA LEU A 20 11.80 6.29 25.34
C LEU A 20 13.19 6.43 24.70
N ASN A 21 13.86 7.54 24.99
CA ASN A 21 15.25 7.79 24.63
C ASN A 21 16.21 7.10 25.62
N GLU A 22 17.51 7.13 25.33
CA GLU A 22 18.56 6.52 26.17
C GLU A 22 18.61 7.11 27.59
N LEU A 23 18.10 8.34 27.76
CA LEU A 23 17.93 9.03 29.04
C LEU A 23 16.61 8.71 29.76
N GLY A 24 15.77 7.82 29.21
CA GLY A 24 14.49 7.42 29.79
C GLY A 24 13.32 8.39 29.53
N GLU A 25 13.57 9.49 28.82
CA GLU A 25 12.53 10.47 28.46
C GLU A 25 11.71 10.03 27.24
N VAL A 26 10.49 10.54 27.11
CA VAL A 26 9.61 10.18 26.00
C VAL A 26 10.06 10.85 24.69
N ASP A 27 10.55 10.03 23.76
CA ASP A 27 10.96 10.46 22.41
C ASP A 27 9.77 10.60 21.48
N LYS A 28 8.91 9.58 21.44
CA LYS A 28 7.83 9.49 20.46
C LYS A 28 6.72 8.56 20.90
N TYR A 29 5.49 9.07 20.85
CA TYR A 29 4.30 8.24 20.92
C TYR A 29 4.01 7.64 19.54
N LYS A 30 3.92 6.31 19.47
CA LYS A 30 3.50 5.60 18.26
C LYS A 30 2.14 4.96 18.51
N ALA A 31 1.17 5.28 17.67
CA ALA A 31 -0.09 4.56 17.57
C ALA A 31 -0.12 3.79 16.25
N ARG A 32 -0.58 2.55 16.29
CA ARG A 32 -0.83 1.72 15.10
C ARG A 32 -2.24 1.18 15.17
N LEU A 33 -3.01 1.38 14.11
CA LEU A 33 -4.29 0.71 13.92
C LEU A 33 -4.01 -0.62 13.23
N VAL A 34 -4.31 -1.74 13.89
CA VAL A 34 -4.00 -3.07 13.39
C VAL A 34 -5.29 -3.86 13.23
N ALA A 35 -5.47 -4.47 12.06
CA ALA A 35 -6.55 -5.41 11.81
C ALA A 35 -6.40 -6.65 12.71
N LYS A 36 -7.49 -7.11 13.29
CA LYS A 36 -7.52 -8.34 14.07
C LYS A 36 -7.50 -9.56 13.12
N GLY A 37 -6.28 -9.96 12.73
CA GLY A 37 -6.04 -11.00 11.72
C GLY A 37 -6.66 -12.37 12.01
N TYR A 38 -7.05 -12.66 13.25
CA TYR A 38 -7.78 -13.89 13.61
C TYR A 38 -9.17 -14.02 12.97
N SER A 39 -9.70 -12.95 12.37
CA SER A 39 -10.98 -12.98 11.64
C SER A 39 -10.80 -13.16 10.12
N GLN A 40 -9.57 -13.15 9.60
CA GLN A 40 -9.29 -13.36 8.19
C GLN A 40 -9.30 -14.85 7.88
N GLN A 41 -10.15 -15.27 6.95
CA GLN A 41 -10.20 -16.66 6.49
C GLN A 41 -9.20 -16.88 5.35
N HIS A 42 -8.36 -17.91 5.48
CA HIS A 42 -7.47 -18.34 4.41
C HIS A 42 -8.31 -18.73 3.18
N GLY A 43 -8.08 -18.10 2.04
CA GLY A 43 -8.85 -18.35 0.80
C GLY A 43 -9.91 -17.30 0.45
N ILE A 44 -10.32 -16.44 1.38
CA ILE A 44 -11.35 -15.39 1.14
C ILE A 44 -10.71 -14.00 1.21
N ASP A 45 -10.17 -13.62 2.38
CA ASP A 45 -9.56 -12.28 2.58
C ASP A 45 -8.04 -12.26 2.39
N PHE A 46 -7.42 -13.44 2.23
CA PHE A 46 -5.96 -13.60 2.24
C PHE A 46 -5.30 -13.42 0.87
N PHE A 47 -6.06 -13.63 -0.21
CA PHE A 47 -5.59 -13.50 -1.60
C PHE A 47 -6.02 -12.19 -2.26
N GLU A 48 -6.86 -11.38 -1.61
CA GLU A 48 -7.10 -10.00 -2.02
C GLU A 48 -5.86 -9.16 -1.70
N VAL A 49 -4.90 -9.18 -2.62
CA VAL A 49 -3.68 -8.39 -2.53
C VAL A 49 -4.03 -6.93 -2.83
N PHE A 50 -4.39 -6.16 -1.79
CA PHE A 50 -4.68 -4.71 -1.89
C PHE A 50 -3.43 -3.85 -2.16
N ALA A 51 -2.23 -4.45 -2.18
CA ALA A 51 -0.99 -3.75 -2.54
C ALA A 51 -0.58 -4.15 -3.96
N PRO A 52 -0.50 -3.21 -4.93
CA PRO A 52 0.02 -3.51 -6.26
C PRO A 52 1.52 -3.76 -6.16
N VAL A 53 1.91 -4.99 -5.80
CA VAL A 53 3.30 -5.42 -5.87
C VAL A 53 3.58 -5.76 -7.31
N ALA A 54 4.26 -4.85 -8.02
CA ALA A 54 4.72 -5.11 -9.38
C ALA A 54 5.63 -6.35 -9.38
N ARG A 55 5.34 -7.33 -10.22
CA ARG A 55 6.18 -8.52 -10.38
C ARG A 55 7.47 -8.13 -11.12
N MET A 56 8.60 -8.68 -10.69
CA MET A 56 9.90 -8.38 -11.30
C MET A 56 9.95 -8.76 -12.78
N ASP A 57 9.27 -9.83 -13.19
CA ASP A 57 9.22 -10.26 -14.60
C ASP A 57 8.54 -9.21 -15.48
N THR A 58 7.45 -8.62 -14.99
CA THR A 58 6.74 -7.53 -15.66
C THR A 58 7.61 -6.26 -15.73
N MET A 59 8.35 -5.95 -14.65
CA MET A 59 9.27 -4.82 -14.64
C MET A 59 10.40 -5.00 -15.66
N ARG A 60 10.99 -6.19 -15.74
CA ARG A 60 12.04 -6.53 -16.72
C ARG A 60 11.53 -6.41 -18.16
N LEU A 61 10.31 -6.86 -18.43
CA LEU A 61 9.69 -6.71 -19.75
C LEU A 61 9.51 -5.23 -20.13
N ILE A 62 9.03 -4.40 -19.20
CA ILE A 62 8.84 -2.96 -19.44
C ILE A 62 10.18 -2.28 -19.75
N VAL A 63 11.24 -2.59 -18.99
CA VAL A 63 12.59 -2.05 -19.22
C VAL A 63 13.12 -2.51 -20.58
N ALA A 64 12.97 -3.79 -20.94
CA ALA A 64 13.38 -4.31 -22.23
C ALA A 64 12.65 -3.61 -23.39
N LEU A 65 11.35 -3.40 -23.27
CA LEU A 65 10.55 -2.68 -24.27
C LEU A 65 10.95 -1.21 -24.38
N ALA A 66 11.22 -0.54 -23.26
CA ALA A 66 11.70 0.84 -23.25
C ALA A 66 13.06 0.95 -23.94
N ALA A 67 14.00 0.04 -23.66
CA ALA A 67 15.30 -0.02 -24.31
C ALA A 67 15.18 -0.27 -25.82
N CYS A 68 14.31 -1.19 -26.25
CA CYS A 68 14.06 -1.45 -27.68
C CYS A 68 13.46 -0.25 -28.41
N LYS A 69 12.67 0.58 -27.73
CA LYS A 69 12.00 1.75 -28.30
C LYS A 69 12.77 3.06 -28.10
N GLY A 70 13.93 3.02 -27.46
CA GLY A 70 14.69 4.22 -27.10
C GLY A 70 13.94 5.15 -26.15
N CYS A 71 13.07 4.61 -25.30
CA CYS A 71 12.31 5.39 -24.34
C CYS A 71 13.10 5.60 -23.05
N ASP A 72 13.12 6.83 -22.55
CA ASP A 72 13.70 7.16 -21.26
C ASP A 72 12.81 6.66 -20.11
N ILE A 73 13.44 6.05 -19.10
CA ILE A 73 12.77 5.54 -17.91
C ILE A 73 13.03 6.48 -16.74
N PHE A 74 11.97 7.02 -16.17
CA PHE A 74 12.04 7.83 -14.96
C PHE A 74 11.46 7.07 -13.77
N GLN A 75 12.21 7.02 -12.67
CA GLN A 75 11.77 6.41 -11.42
C GLN A 75 11.27 7.49 -10.45
N LEU A 76 10.04 7.33 -9.97
CA LEU A 76 9.45 8.22 -8.97
C LEU A 76 9.20 7.42 -7.68
N ASP A 77 9.91 7.77 -6.61
CA ASP A 77 9.68 7.23 -5.27
C ASP A 77 8.82 8.20 -4.45
N VAL A 78 7.57 7.81 -4.18
CA VAL A 78 6.61 8.65 -3.44
C VAL A 78 6.57 8.22 -1.99
N LYS A 79 7.10 9.06 -1.09
CA LYS A 79 7.14 8.81 0.38
C LYS A 79 5.76 8.56 1.03
N SER A 80 4.65 8.82 0.34
CA SER A 80 3.27 8.62 0.84
C SER A 80 2.33 8.03 -0.22
N ALA A 81 2.77 6.97 -0.90
CA ALA A 81 1.98 6.29 -1.94
C ALA A 81 0.62 5.74 -1.42
N PHE A 82 0.53 5.42 -0.12
CA PHE A 82 -0.68 4.83 0.48
C PHE A 82 -1.82 5.84 0.69
N LEU A 83 -1.49 7.13 0.95
CA LEU A 83 -2.50 8.16 1.26
C LEU A 83 -3.12 8.77 0.00
N HIS A 84 -2.43 8.69 -1.14
CA HIS A 84 -2.83 9.31 -2.42
C HIS A 84 -3.11 8.30 -3.52
N ALA A 85 -3.34 7.03 -3.18
CA ALA A 85 -3.54 5.96 -4.17
C ALA A 85 -4.65 6.30 -5.20
N GLN A 86 -5.71 6.99 -4.78
CA GLN A 86 -6.77 7.45 -5.68
C GLN A 86 -6.31 8.52 -6.68
N ALA A 87 -5.42 9.43 -6.27
CA ALA A 87 -4.88 10.48 -7.15
C ALA A 87 -3.84 9.91 -8.14
N LEU A 88 -3.07 8.90 -7.72
CA LEU A 88 -2.08 8.23 -8.57
C LEU A 88 -2.72 7.41 -9.70
N ILE A 89 -3.89 6.79 -9.44
CA ILE A 89 -4.70 6.12 -10.46
C ILE A 89 -5.25 7.14 -11.46
N ARG A 90 -5.70 8.31 -10.99
CA ARG A 90 -6.26 9.37 -11.84
C ARG A 90 -5.22 9.98 -12.79
N CYS A 91 -3.95 10.05 -12.38
CA CYS A 91 -2.86 10.58 -13.21
C CYS A 91 -2.57 9.74 -14.47
N LYS A 92 -2.99 8.46 -14.52
CA LYS A 92 -2.90 7.65 -15.75
C LYS A 92 -4.02 7.90 -16.75
N THR A 93 -5.17 8.42 -16.31
CA THR A 93 -6.33 8.73 -17.17
C THR A 93 -6.29 10.11 -17.80
N GLU A 94 -5.38 11.00 -17.35
CA GLU A 94 -5.28 12.38 -17.86
C GLU A 94 -4.07 12.60 -18.81
N LEU A 95 -3.34 11.54 -19.21
CA LEU A 95 -2.25 11.59 -20.21
C LEU A 95 -2.62 10.95 -21.56
N LEU A 96 -3.92 10.74 -21.82
CA LEU A 96 -4.45 10.39 -23.14
C LEU A 96 -5.52 11.42 -23.53
N TYR A 97 -5.09 12.67 -23.73
CA TYR A 97 -5.68 13.66 -24.66
C TYR A 97 -4.59 14.67 -25.03
#